data_AF-A0A1X0RJH1-F1
#
_entry.id   AF-A0A1X0RJH1-F1
#
_cell.length_a   1.000
_cell.length_b   1.000
_cell.length_c   1.000
_cell.angle_alpha   90.00
_cell.angle_beta   90.00
_cell.angle_gamma   90.00
#
_symmetry.space_group_name_H-M   'P 1'
#
loop_
_entity.id
_entity.type
_entity.pdbx_description
1 polymer ?
#
loop_
_entity_poly.entity_id
_entity_poly.type
_entity_poly.pdbx_seq_one_letter_code
_entity_poly.pdbx_strand_id
1 'polypeptide(L)'
;LLAMVGFLRLSGLARVDPDKCSVSEDKVLHLCVMAPKEIRQGSRITKTITIHPHPDPLLCPVAAYLVYVSRIASVTCYAAHSAFPSISIHCLFRSLADHSQPIGPERISKHIRRIMTHVGKPGNAPVPKVRALGATLAAQAGIAVDDIVVHGN
;
A
#
# COMPACT_ATOMS: atom_id res chain seq x y z
N LEU A 1 -7.03 1.94 -1.74
CA LEU A 1 -7.20 0.47 -1.81
C LEU A 1 -6.06 -0.27 -1.12
N LEU A 2 -4.83 -0.32 -1.67
CA LEU A 2 -3.69 -1.06 -1.05
C LEU A 2 -3.48 -0.78 0.45
N ALA A 3 -3.54 0.49 0.85
CA ALA A 3 -3.38 0.89 2.25
C ALA A 3 -4.46 0.34 3.19
N MET A 4 -5.66 0.17 2.67
CA MET A 4 -6.84 -0.27 3.42
C MET A 4 -6.85 -1.79 3.55
N VAL A 5 -6.65 -2.52 2.45
CA VAL A 5 -6.72 -3.99 2.43
C VAL A 5 -5.44 -4.67 2.92
N GLY A 6 -4.28 -4.02 2.75
CA GLY A 6 -3.00 -4.51 3.27
C GLY A 6 -2.62 -3.96 4.63
N PHE A 7 -3.52 -3.20 5.28
CA PHE A 7 -3.28 -2.45 6.52
C PHE A 7 -1.92 -1.74 6.56
N LEU A 8 -1.52 -1.13 5.44
CA LEU A 8 -0.19 -0.54 5.28
C LEU A 8 -0.07 0.82 5.96
N ARG A 9 1.10 1.04 6.57
CA ARG A 9 1.54 2.38 6.96
C ARG A 9 1.94 3.18 5.70
N LEU A 10 1.83 4.50 5.76
CA LEU A 10 2.20 5.40 4.66
C LEU A 10 3.65 5.22 4.21
N SER A 11 4.57 5.01 5.17
CA SER A 11 5.97 4.71 4.85
C SER A 11 6.15 3.35 4.17
N GLY A 12 5.24 2.39 4.42
CA GLY A 12 5.25 1.10 3.74
C GLY A 12 4.82 1.24 2.28
N LEU A 13 3.79 2.05 2.00
CA LEU A 13 3.36 2.36 0.63
C LEU A 13 4.50 2.96 -0.21
N ALA A 14 5.26 3.91 0.34
CA ALA A 14 6.39 4.52 -0.34
C ALA A 14 7.57 3.55 -0.60
N ARG A 15 7.54 2.37 0.01
CA ARG A 15 8.60 1.34 -0.09
C ARG A 15 8.13 0.11 -0.86
N VAL A 16 6.98 0.18 -1.52
CA VAL A 16 6.52 -0.89 -2.40
C VAL A 16 7.39 -0.93 -3.64
N ASP A 17 7.95 -2.09 -3.93
CA ASP A 17 8.77 -2.35 -5.12
C ASP A 17 8.02 -3.27 -6.09
N PRO A 18 7.53 -2.75 -7.24
CA PRO A 18 6.79 -3.54 -8.21
C PRO A 18 7.66 -4.61 -8.90
N ASP A 19 8.99 -4.46 -8.98
CA ASP A 19 9.86 -5.51 -9.54
C ASP A 19 9.92 -6.74 -8.63
N LYS A 20 9.59 -6.56 -7.36
CA LYS A 20 9.52 -7.63 -6.36
C LYS A 20 8.08 -8.07 -6.06
N CYS A 21 7.09 -7.38 -6.62
CA CYS A 21 5.70 -7.80 -6.53
C CYS A 21 5.41 -8.87 -7.57
N SER A 22 4.44 -9.74 -7.30
CA SER A 22 3.93 -10.70 -8.27
C SER A 22 2.41 -10.82 -8.18
N VAL A 23 1.79 -11.27 -9.26
CA VAL A 23 0.37 -11.62 -9.28
C VAL A 23 0.26 -13.08 -9.73
N SER A 24 -0.41 -13.91 -8.92
CA SER A 24 -0.61 -15.33 -9.23
C SER A 24 -1.65 -15.51 -10.35
N GLU A 25 -1.78 -16.75 -10.85
CA GLU A 25 -2.81 -17.12 -11.83
C GLU A 25 -4.23 -16.82 -11.32
N ASP A 26 -4.48 -17.03 -10.03
CA ASP A 26 -5.74 -16.70 -9.35
C ASP A 26 -5.93 -15.20 -9.09
N LYS A 27 -5.10 -14.35 -9.70
CA LYS A 27 -5.11 -12.89 -9.55
C LYS A 27 -4.90 -12.44 -8.11
N VAL A 28 -4.13 -13.18 -7.32
CA VAL A 28 -3.73 -12.77 -5.97
C VAL A 28 -2.44 -11.96 -6.08
N LEU A 29 -2.44 -10.74 -5.54
CA LEU A 29 -1.29 -9.85 -5.54
C LEU A 29 -0.41 -10.12 -4.31
N HIS A 30 0.84 -10.46 -4.53
CA HIS A 30 1.89 -10.49 -3.53
C HIS A 30 2.64 -9.15 -3.56
N LEU A 31 2.18 -8.22 -2.73
CA LEU A 31 2.72 -6.87 -2.66
C LEU A 31 3.97 -6.82 -1.79
N CYS A 32 5.11 -6.45 -2.36
CA CYS A 32 6.40 -6.46 -1.69
C CYS A 32 6.78 -5.07 -1.16
N VAL A 33 7.01 -4.97 0.15
CA VAL A 33 7.48 -3.76 0.85
C VAL A 33 8.93 -3.94 1.28
N MET A 34 9.81 -3.09 0.75
CA MET A 34 11.25 -3.16 0.98
C MET A 34 11.63 -2.52 2.31
N ALA A 35 12.43 -3.24 3.10
CA ALA A 35 12.98 -2.81 4.39
C ALA A 35 11.97 -1.99 5.24
N PRO A 36 10.80 -2.56 5.60
CA PRO A 36 9.79 -1.86 6.39
C PRO A 36 10.38 -1.37 7.71
N LYS A 37 9.73 -0.38 8.36
CA LYS A 37 10.22 0.14 9.66
C LYS A 37 10.25 -0.95 10.74
N GLU A 38 9.40 -1.95 10.62
CA GLU A 38 9.30 -3.09 11.53
C GLU A 38 10.54 -3.96 11.47
N ILE A 39 11.01 -4.38 12.63
CA ILE A 39 12.21 -5.19 12.80
C ILE A 39 11.75 -6.55 13.32
N ARG A 40 12.09 -7.63 12.61
CA ARG A 40 11.89 -9.00 13.08
C ARG A 40 13.26 -9.59 13.38
N GLN A 41 13.49 -10.01 14.62
CA GLN A 41 14.76 -10.63 15.07
C GLN A 41 16.00 -9.77 14.76
N GLY A 42 15.91 -8.45 14.93
CA GLY A 42 17.03 -7.53 14.68
C GLY A 42 17.26 -7.14 13.21
N SER A 43 16.54 -7.74 12.26
CA SER A 43 16.65 -7.42 10.83
C SER A 43 15.34 -6.86 10.24
N ARG A 44 15.47 -5.96 9.27
CA ARG A 44 14.33 -5.46 8.48
C ARG A 44 14.19 -6.34 7.24
N ILE A 45 13.37 -7.37 7.36
CA ILE A 45 13.09 -8.32 6.28
C ILE A 45 12.06 -7.71 5.34
N THR A 46 12.28 -7.83 4.03
CA THR A 46 11.28 -7.55 3.01
C THR A 46 9.95 -8.20 3.39
N LYS A 47 8.87 -7.40 3.42
CA LYS A 47 7.54 -7.89 3.78
C LYS A 47 6.70 -8.09 2.53
N THR A 48 6.20 -9.30 2.34
CA THR A 48 5.19 -9.60 1.32
C THR A 48 3.81 -9.58 1.96
N ILE A 49 2.86 -8.89 1.31
CA ILE A 49 1.46 -8.80 1.74
C ILE A 49 0.60 -9.40 0.64
N THR A 50 -0.21 -10.38 1.02
CA THR A 50 -1.14 -11.03 0.10
C THR A 50 -2.44 -10.21 0.01
N ILE A 51 -2.82 -9.83 -1.20
CA ILE A 51 -4.03 -9.06 -1.48
C ILE A 51 -4.86 -9.82 -2.51
N HIS A 52 -6.05 -10.23 -2.10
CA HIS A 52 -6.99 -10.92 -2.97
C HIS A 52 -7.74 -9.94 -3.89
N PRO A 53 -8.19 -10.39 -5.08
CA PRO A 53 -9.02 -9.58 -5.95
C PRO A 53 -10.41 -9.37 -5.31
N HIS A 54 -11.01 -8.22 -5.56
CA HIS A 54 -12.39 -7.96 -5.18
C HIS A 54 -13.33 -8.25 -6.36
N PRO A 55 -14.53 -8.81 -6.14
CA PRO A 55 -15.50 -9.07 -7.22
C PRO A 55 -15.93 -7.81 -7.97
N ASP A 56 -16.16 -6.70 -7.25
CA ASP A 56 -16.41 -5.39 -7.87
C ASP A 56 -15.09 -4.82 -8.45
N PRO A 57 -15.00 -4.60 -9.78
CA PRO A 57 -13.80 -4.06 -10.43
C PRO A 57 -13.39 -2.67 -9.93
N LEU A 58 -14.34 -1.82 -9.53
CA LEU A 58 -14.05 -0.47 -9.03
C LEU A 58 -13.40 -0.48 -7.64
N LEU A 59 -13.65 -1.54 -6.88
CA LEU A 59 -13.10 -1.75 -5.53
C LEU A 59 -11.92 -2.72 -5.53
N CYS A 60 -11.59 -3.33 -6.67
CA CYS A 60 -10.57 -4.36 -6.77
C CYS A 60 -9.15 -3.79 -6.64
N PRO A 61 -8.44 -4.07 -5.52
CA PRO A 61 -7.09 -3.56 -5.32
C PRO A 61 -6.10 -4.15 -6.33
N VAL A 62 -6.29 -5.40 -6.75
CA VAL A 62 -5.42 -6.08 -7.72
C VAL A 62 -5.60 -5.49 -9.12
N ALA A 63 -6.83 -5.31 -9.58
CA ALA A 63 -7.10 -4.69 -10.88
C ALA A 63 -6.58 -3.25 -10.92
N ALA A 64 -6.84 -2.47 -9.87
CA ALA A 64 -6.31 -1.10 -9.76
C ALA A 64 -4.77 -1.07 -9.78
N TYR A 65 -4.11 -2.00 -9.08
CA TYR A 65 -2.66 -2.13 -9.09
C TYR A 65 -2.12 -2.44 -10.50
N LEU A 66 -2.67 -3.45 -11.19
CA LEU A 66 -2.22 -3.85 -12.53
C LEU A 66 -2.39 -2.71 -13.56
N VAL A 67 -3.52 -2.01 -13.52
CA VAL A 67 -3.77 -0.85 -14.39
C VAL A 67 -2.82 0.29 -14.06
N TYR A 68 -2.57 0.55 -12.78
CA TYR A 68 -1.64 1.59 -12.35
C TYR A 68 -0.20 1.27 -12.79
N VAL A 69 0.24 0.01 -12.63
CA VAL A 69 1.58 -0.42 -13.05
C VAL A 69 1.76 -0.26 -14.57
N SER A 70 0.80 -0.73 -15.36
CA SER A 70 0.90 -0.65 -16.83
C SER A 70 0.86 0.78 -17.37
N ARG A 71 0.13 1.71 -16.72
CA ARG A 71 -0.06 3.08 -17.22
C ARG A 71 0.91 4.10 -16.62
N ILE A 72 1.19 3.98 -15.33
CA ILE A 72 1.95 4.97 -14.55
C ILE A 72 3.31 4.41 -14.18
N ALA A 73 3.36 3.16 -13.69
CA ALA A 73 4.60 2.56 -13.22
C ALA A 73 5.43 1.85 -14.31
N SER A 74 5.16 2.14 -15.59
CA SER A 74 5.81 1.49 -16.75
C SER A 74 7.19 2.05 -17.08
N VAL A 75 7.50 3.28 -16.65
CA VAL A 75 8.82 3.91 -16.81
C VAL A 75 9.75 3.50 -15.66
N THR A 76 11.06 3.53 -15.84
CA THR A 76 12.01 3.31 -14.73
C THR A 76 11.96 4.46 -13.71
N CYS A 77 11.83 4.13 -12.42
CA CYS A 77 11.78 5.12 -11.35
C CYS A 77 12.43 4.55 -10.07
N TYR A 78 13.75 4.64 -9.97
CA TYR A 78 14.48 4.12 -8.81
C TYR A 78 14.82 5.22 -7.81
N ALA A 79 14.70 4.91 -6.52
CA ALA A 79 15.16 5.78 -5.44
C ALA A 79 15.88 4.95 -4.39
N ALA A 80 16.92 5.55 -3.79
CA ALA A 80 17.57 4.98 -2.63
C ALA A 80 16.61 4.97 -1.42
N HIS A 81 16.63 3.89 -0.65
CA HIS A 81 15.83 3.80 0.55
C HIS A 81 16.29 4.82 1.59
N SER A 82 15.36 5.59 2.16
CA SER A 82 15.68 6.76 3.00
C SER A 82 16.50 6.47 4.26
N ALA A 83 16.43 5.24 4.80
CA ALA A 83 17.26 4.84 5.95
C ALA A 83 18.40 3.88 5.57
N PHE A 84 18.45 3.39 4.33
CA PHE A 84 19.44 2.41 3.87
C PHE A 84 19.80 2.73 2.42
N PRO A 85 20.68 3.71 2.16
CA PRO A 85 20.94 4.18 0.80
C PRO A 85 21.48 3.11 -0.16
N SER A 86 22.02 2.00 0.36
CA SER A 86 22.45 0.83 -0.42
C SER A 86 21.31 0.02 -1.03
N ILE A 87 20.07 0.21 -0.58
CA ILE A 87 18.88 -0.46 -1.13
C ILE A 87 18.25 0.49 -2.16
N SER A 88 18.24 0.06 -3.42
CA SER A 88 17.47 0.70 -4.48
C SER A 88 16.07 0.13 -4.52
N ILE A 89 15.06 0.99 -4.63
CA ILE A 89 13.64 0.62 -4.71
C ILE A 89 13.08 1.15 -6.02
N HIS A 90 12.51 0.26 -6.83
CA HIS A 90 11.66 0.70 -7.94
C HIS A 90 10.37 1.28 -7.32
N CYS A 91 10.20 2.60 -7.35
CA CYS A 91 9.11 3.23 -6.61
C CYS A 91 7.78 3.04 -7.33
N LEU A 92 6.81 2.41 -6.66
CA LEU A 92 5.46 2.28 -7.19
C LEU A 92 4.76 3.64 -7.33
N PHE A 93 4.73 4.46 -6.29
CA PHE A 93 4.00 5.73 -6.30
C PHE A 93 4.84 6.86 -6.87
N ARG A 94 4.30 7.56 -7.88
CA ARG A 94 5.05 8.54 -8.68
C ARG A 94 4.31 9.85 -8.88
N SER A 95 5.04 10.85 -9.36
CA SER A 95 4.46 12.13 -9.76
C SER A 95 3.61 11.94 -11.01
N LEU A 96 2.44 12.60 -11.05
CA LEU A 96 1.58 12.61 -12.25
C LEU A 96 2.11 13.56 -13.33
N ALA A 97 2.97 14.51 -12.96
CA ALA A 97 3.61 15.41 -13.93
C ALA A 97 4.82 14.76 -14.60
N ASP A 98 5.47 13.81 -13.91
CA ASP A 98 6.65 13.10 -14.39
C ASP A 98 6.70 11.70 -13.76
N HIS A 99 6.41 10.69 -14.56
CA HIS A 99 6.35 9.30 -14.11
C HIS A 99 7.73 8.69 -13.82
N SER A 100 8.83 9.41 -14.05
CA SER A 100 10.18 9.00 -13.64
C SER A 100 10.52 9.42 -12.21
N GLN A 101 9.68 10.27 -11.59
CA GLN A 101 9.94 10.84 -10.27
C GLN A 101 9.09 10.17 -9.18
N PRO A 102 9.70 9.63 -8.12
CA PRO A 102 8.97 9.02 -7.02
C PRO A 102 8.28 10.09 -6.16
N ILE A 103 7.21 9.72 -5.46
CA ILE A 103 6.59 10.57 -4.44
C ILE A 103 6.77 9.99 -3.05
N GLY A 104 7.17 10.84 -2.10
CA GLY A 104 7.39 10.46 -0.72
C GLY A 104 6.11 10.20 0.09
N PRO A 105 6.25 9.63 1.31
CA PRO A 105 5.15 9.34 2.22
C PRO A 105 4.24 10.54 2.51
N GLU A 106 4.79 11.75 2.58
CA GLU A 106 4.06 12.99 2.88
C GLU A 106 3.08 13.34 1.76
N ARG A 107 3.52 13.21 0.50
CA ARG A 107 2.67 13.46 -0.67
C ARG A 107 1.62 12.37 -0.84
N ILE A 108 2.00 11.11 -0.65
CA ILE A 108 1.05 9.97 -0.59
C ILE A 108 -0.01 10.22 0.49
N SER A 109 0.40 10.65 1.68
CA SER A 109 -0.49 11.01 2.79
C SER A 109 -1.49 12.10 2.41
N LYS A 110 -1.02 13.17 1.75
CA LYS A 110 -1.87 14.27 1.29
C LYS A 110 -2.91 13.80 0.28
N HIS A 111 -2.52 12.95 -0.67
CA HIS A 111 -3.45 12.37 -1.65
C HIS A 111 -4.49 11.47 -0.99
N ILE A 112 -4.06 10.56 -0.12
CA ILE A 112 -4.98 9.69 0.63
C ILE A 112 -5.94 10.53 1.47
N ARG A 113 -5.44 11.49 2.25
CA ARG A 113 -6.27 12.35 3.10
C ARG A 113 -7.35 13.08 2.28
N ARG A 114 -6.99 13.61 1.10
CA ARG A 114 -7.93 14.27 0.19
C ARG A 114 -9.01 13.31 -0.33
N ILE A 115 -8.69 12.05 -0.61
CA ILE A 115 -9.70 11.06 -1.00
C ILE A 115 -10.59 10.70 0.19
N MET A 116 -9.98 10.50 1.37
CA MET A 116 -10.69 10.13 2.59
C MET A 116 -11.68 11.19 3.08
N THR A 117 -11.56 12.47 2.68
CA THR A 117 -12.58 13.49 3.00
C THR A 117 -13.91 13.22 2.32
N HIS A 118 -13.93 12.43 1.25
CA HIS A 118 -15.15 12.05 0.52
C HIS A 118 -15.76 10.73 1.02
N VAL A 119 -15.08 10.01 1.91
CA VAL A 119 -15.62 8.80 2.53
C VAL A 119 -16.68 9.22 3.56
N GLY A 120 -17.86 8.62 3.48
CA GLY A 120 -18.96 8.88 4.39
C GLY A 120 -18.52 8.73 5.85
N LYS A 121 -18.84 9.72 6.68
CA LYS A 121 -18.51 9.72 8.10
C LYS A 121 -19.66 10.35 8.90
N PRO A 122 -19.87 9.94 10.16
CA PRO A 122 -20.79 10.64 11.06
C PRO A 122 -20.38 12.12 11.19
N GLY A 123 -21.34 13.04 11.27
CA GLY A 123 -21.18 14.50 11.16
C GLY A 123 -19.79 15.05 11.52
N ASN A 124 -19.58 15.40 12.79
CA ASN A 124 -18.34 15.99 13.28
C ASN A 124 -17.18 14.99 13.49
N ALA A 125 -17.30 13.74 13.03
CA ALA A 125 -16.22 12.77 13.17
C ALA A 125 -14.98 13.21 12.38
N PRO A 126 -13.76 12.92 12.87
CA PRO A 126 -12.54 13.19 12.10
C PRO A 126 -12.49 12.35 10.83
N VAL A 127 -11.72 12.81 9.84
CA VAL A 127 -11.46 12.04 8.61
C VAL A 127 -10.79 10.71 8.99
N PRO A 128 -11.36 9.56 8.61
CA PRO A 128 -10.83 8.27 9.02
C PRO A 128 -9.45 8.03 8.41
N LYS A 129 -8.54 7.46 9.21
CA LYS A 129 -7.24 7.01 8.72
C LYS A 129 -7.45 5.73 7.90
N VAL A 130 -6.95 5.70 6.67
CA VAL A 130 -7.18 4.58 5.73
C VAL A 130 -6.84 3.19 6.30
N ARG A 131 -5.72 3.07 7.03
CA ARG A 131 -5.30 1.81 7.68
C ARG A 131 -6.28 1.40 8.78
N ALA A 132 -6.65 2.36 9.62
CA ALA A 132 -7.57 2.11 10.74
C ALA A 132 -8.96 1.73 10.21
N LEU A 133 -9.44 2.42 9.16
CA LEU A 133 -10.71 2.08 8.53
C LEU A 133 -10.73 0.64 8.04
N GLY A 134 -9.67 0.20 7.34
CA GLY A 134 -9.57 -1.19 6.88
C GLY A 134 -9.63 -2.19 8.04
N ALA A 135 -8.84 -1.97 9.10
CA ALA A 135 -8.81 -2.85 10.25
C ALA A 135 -10.16 -2.88 10.99
N THR A 136 -10.83 -1.73 11.15
CA THR A 136 -12.17 -1.65 11.75
C THR A 136 -13.21 -2.40 10.92
N LEU A 137 -13.20 -2.25 9.59
CA LEU A 137 -14.13 -2.97 8.71
C LEU A 137 -13.90 -4.48 8.78
N ALA A 138 -12.65 -4.93 8.85
CA ALA A 138 -12.33 -6.35 9.03
C ALA A 138 -12.85 -6.89 10.37
N ALA A 139 -12.65 -6.15 11.46
CA ALA A 139 -13.16 -6.54 12.77
C ALA A 139 -14.70 -6.58 12.81
N GLN A 140 -15.36 -5.61 12.16
CA GLN A 140 -16.83 -5.59 12.03
C GLN A 140 -17.36 -6.76 11.19
N ALA A 141 -16.57 -7.25 10.24
CA ALA A 141 -16.88 -8.45 9.46
C ALA A 141 -16.59 -9.76 10.21
N GLY A 142 -16.16 -9.71 11.48
CA GLY A 142 -15.92 -10.87 12.32
C GLY A 142 -14.53 -11.49 12.19
N ILE A 143 -13.58 -10.84 11.51
CA ILE A 143 -12.19 -11.31 11.44
C ILE A 143 -11.54 -11.16 12.82
N ALA A 144 -10.82 -12.19 13.27
CA ALA A 144 -10.13 -12.17 14.55
C ALA A 144 -9.12 -11.02 14.61
N VAL A 145 -9.04 -10.36 15.76
CA VAL A 145 -8.12 -9.24 15.96
C VAL A 145 -6.67 -9.66 15.73
N ASP A 146 -6.29 -10.87 16.16
CA ASP A 146 -4.95 -11.40 15.94
C ASP A 146 -4.61 -11.53 14.46
N ASP A 147 -5.53 -12.00 13.63
CA ASP A 147 -5.34 -12.10 12.17
C ASP A 147 -5.18 -10.71 11.53
N ILE A 148 -5.96 -9.72 11.98
CA ILE A 148 -5.86 -8.32 11.51
C ILE A 148 -4.49 -7.74 11.87
N VAL A 149 -4.03 -8.00 13.10
CA VAL A 149 -2.72 -7.55 13.60
C VAL A 149 -1.59 -8.21 12.82
N VAL A 150 -1.65 -9.52 12.60
CA VAL A 150 -0.65 -10.28 11.82
C VAL A 150 -0.59 -9.81 10.37
N HIS A 151 -1.74 -9.57 9.73
CA HIS A 151 -1.75 -9.05 8.36
C HIS A 151 -1.11 -7.66 8.28
N GLY A 152 -1.41 -6.79 9.26
CA GLY A 152 -0.96 -5.41 9.28
C GLY A 152 0.45 -5.15 9.80
N ASN A 153 1.09 -6.10 10.49
CA ASN A 153 2.45 -5.98 11.06
C ASN A 153 3.46 -6.84 10.32
#